data_AF-A0A0C2FG06-F1
#
_entry.id   AF-A0A0C2FG06-F1
#
_cell.length_a   1.000
_cell.length_b   1.000
_cell.length_c   1.000
_cell.angle_alpha   90.00
_cell.angle_beta   90.00
_cell.angle_gamma   90.00
#
_symmetry.space_group_name_H-M   'P 1'
#
loop_
_entity.id
_entity.type
_entity.pdbx_description
1 polymer ?
#
loop_
_entity_poly.entity_id
_entity_poly.type
_entity_poly.pdbx_seq_one_letter_code
_entity_poly.pdbx_strand_id
1 'polypeptide(L)'
;DLQQSMKDATLIAKEIREKTQKLKNRVTVIKAGDVCAGCERSLIGRPFFAHACRHFFHRECLEEAMMPFLTEDSKARLAELARREKRLLSQLQAEERVSSANEALIAEREAQFAKVSSDINAILGADCPMLIDKPFFTDEEYERDRESWQTSLLFENFRNV
;
A
#
# COMPACT_ATOMS: atom_id res chain seq x y z
N ASP A 1 -19.08 36.29 -1.61
CA ASP A 1 -18.75 35.05 -0.87
C ASP A 1 -18.53 33.85 -1.78
N LEU A 2 -19.50 33.39 -2.56
CA LEU A 2 -19.35 32.18 -3.40
C LEU A 2 -18.20 32.27 -4.42
N GLN A 3 -18.08 33.39 -5.14
CA GLN A 3 -17.00 33.60 -6.11
C GLN A 3 -15.61 33.62 -5.47
N GLN A 4 -15.51 34.12 -4.23
CA GLN A 4 -14.25 34.14 -3.49
C GLN A 4 -13.90 32.72 -3.03
N SER A 5 -14.87 32.00 -2.46
CA SER A 5 -14.72 30.59 -2.08
C SER A 5 -14.30 29.69 -3.26
N MET A 6 -14.86 29.90 -4.45
CA MET A 6 -14.45 29.16 -5.65
C MET A 6 -13.02 29.48 -6.09
N LYS A 7 -12.60 30.76 -6.01
CA LYS A 7 -11.22 31.17 -6.30
C LYS A 7 -10.24 30.55 -5.29
N ASP A 8 -10.58 30.59 -4.01
CA ASP A 8 -9.76 30.03 -2.94
C ASP A 8 -9.63 28.51 -3.08
N ALA A 9 -10.72 27.80 -3.37
CA ALA A 9 -10.69 26.36 -3.65
C ALA A 9 -9.80 26.02 -4.86
N THR A 10 -9.82 26.84 -5.90
CA THR A 10 -8.98 26.66 -7.10
C THR A 10 -7.50 26.88 -6.77
N LEU A 11 -7.19 27.89 -5.97
CA LEU A 11 -5.82 28.17 -5.50
C LEU A 11 -5.29 27.03 -4.63
N ILE A 12 -6.08 26.55 -3.67
CA ILE A 12 -5.73 25.40 -2.82
C ILE A 12 -5.47 24.16 -3.69
N ALA A 13 -6.36 23.87 -4.65
CA ALA A 13 -6.19 22.73 -5.54
C ALA A 13 -4.91 22.85 -6.40
N LYS A 14 -4.54 24.06 -6.82
CA LYS A 14 -3.27 24.31 -7.52
C LYS A 14 -2.07 24.04 -6.60
N GLU A 15 -2.10 24.57 -5.38
CA GLU A 15 -1.03 24.38 -4.39
C GLU A 15 -0.84 22.90 -4.02
N ILE A 16 -1.94 22.15 -3.84
CA ILE A 16 -1.91 20.70 -3.60
C ILE A 16 -1.20 20.00 -4.76
N ARG A 17 -1.56 20.28 -6.02
CA ARG A 17 -0.92 19.65 -7.20
C ARG A 17 0.57 19.95 -7.26
N GLU A 18 0.97 21.18 -6.97
CA GLU A 18 2.39 21.58 -6.94
C GLU A 18 3.16 20.86 -5.82
N LYS A 19 2.56 20.73 -4.63
CA LYS A 19 3.12 19.96 -3.51
C LYS A 19 3.23 18.47 -3.86
N THR A 20 2.20 17.87 -4.44
CA THR A 20 2.22 16.47 -4.90
C THR A 20 3.30 16.23 -5.94
N GLN A 21 3.51 17.17 -6.87
CA GLN A 21 4.57 17.04 -7.87
C GLN A 21 5.96 17.10 -7.23
N LYS A 22 6.17 17.93 -6.20
CA LYS A 22 7.43 17.97 -5.43
C LYS A 22 7.69 16.66 -4.68
N LEU A 23 6.64 15.97 -4.21
CA LEU A 23 6.78 14.66 -3.55
C LEU A 23 7.36 13.58 -4.47
N LYS A 24 7.16 13.67 -5.80
CA LYS A 24 7.73 12.70 -6.76
C LYS A 24 9.26 12.72 -6.81
N ASN A 25 9.88 13.87 -6.51
CA ASN A 25 11.33 14.03 -6.53
C ASN A 25 11.96 13.83 -5.14
N ARG A 26 11.18 13.36 -4.16
CA ARG A 26 11.67 13.16 -2.81
C ARG A 26 12.56 11.92 -2.74
N VAL A 27 13.76 12.10 -2.21
CA VAL A 27 14.66 11.00 -1.86
C VAL A 27 14.24 10.41 -0.51
N THR A 28 14.10 9.09 -0.44
CA THR A 28 13.88 8.36 0.82
C THR A 28 15.15 7.63 1.20
N VAL A 29 15.76 8.03 2.33
CA VAL A 29 16.90 7.31 2.91
C VAL A 29 16.38 6.16 3.76
N ILE A 30 16.91 4.96 3.47
CA ILE A 30 16.65 3.72 4.20
C ILE A 30 17.89 3.40 5.03
N LYS A 31 17.70 3.28 6.34
CA LYS A 31 18.76 2.98 7.32
C LYS A 31 18.79 1.47 7.60
N ALA A 32 19.93 0.98 8.08
CA ALA A 32 20.07 -0.43 8.45
C ALA A 32 19.09 -0.87 9.56
N GLY A 33 18.67 0.08 10.41
CA GLY A 33 17.68 -0.14 11.47
C GLY A 33 16.23 0.03 11.03
N ASP A 34 15.93 0.33 9.76
CA ASP A 34 14.56 0.43 9.30
C ASP A 34 13.90 -0.96 9.28
N VAL A 35 12.66 -1.01 9.76
CA VAL A 35 11.88 -2.24 9.94
C VAL A 35 10.61 -2.22 9.10
N CYS A 36 10.10 -3.41 8.81
CA CYS A 36 8.81 -3.61 8.17
C CYS A 36 7.66 -3.18 9.10
N ALA A 37 6.76 -2.32 8.64
CA ALA A 37 5.60 -1.87 9.40
C ALA A 37 4.52 -2.97 9.60
N GLY A 38 4.62 -4.10 8.88
CA GLY A 38 3.71 -5.23 9.06
C GLY A 38 4.19 -6.27 10.08
N CYS A 39 5.51 -6.49 10.21
CA CYS A 39 6.05 -7.56 11.08
C CYS A 39 7.19 -7.11 12.02
N GLU A 40 7.56 -5.83 11.99
CA GLU A 40 8.59 -5.21 12.85
C GLU A 40 10.01 -5.78 12.72
N ARG A 41 10.25 -6.65 11.73
CA ARG A 41 11.58 -7.19 11.43
C ARG A 41 12.35 -6.31 10.44
N SER A 42 13.69 -6.42 10.45
CA SER A 42 14.58 -5.71 9.54
C SER A 42 14.19 -5.92 8.07
N LEU A 43 14.31 -4.85 7.27
CA LEU A 43 14.08 -4.87 5.82
C LEU A 43 15.19 -5.56 5.04
N ILE A 44 16.39 -5.67 5.63
CA ILE A 44 17.58 -6.17 4.94
C ILE A 44 17.39 -7.64 4.54
N GLY A 45 17.79 -7.98 3.31
CA GLY A 45 17.83 -9.36 2.81
C GLY A 45 16.51 -9.88 2.23
N ARG A 46 15.47 -9.05 2.17
CA ARG A 46 14.18 -9.40 1.53
C ARG A 46 13.71 -8.28 0.61
N PRO A 47 13.00 -8.58 -0.49
CA PRO A 47 12.33 -7.55 -1.28
C PRO A 47 11.34 -6.76 -0.42
N PHE A 48 11.37 -5.43 -0.54
CA PHE A 48 10.51 -4.53 0.24
C PHE A 48 10.01 -3.37 -0.61
N PHE A 49 8.92 -2.75 -0.16
CA PHE A 49 8.34 -1.54 -0.72
C PHE A 49 8.64 -0.36 0.21
N ALA A 50 8.90 0.80 -0.39
CA ALA A 50 9.13 2.05 0.31
C ALA A 50 8.13 3.10 -0.17
N HIS A 51 7.21 3.49 0.71
CA HIS A 51 6.20 4.50 0.39
C HIS A 51 6.70 5.90 0.73
N ALA A 52 6.18 6.92 0.03
CA ALA A 52 6.53 8.32 0.26
C ALA A 52 6.16 8.82 1.68
N CYS A 53 5.28 8.12 2.38
CA CYS A 53 4.91 8.35 3.78
C CYS A 53 5.90 7.77 4.80
N ARG A 54 7.03 7.19 4.33
CA ARG A 54 8.06 6.52 5.15
C ARG A 54 7.64 5.22 5.83
N HIS A 55 6.54 4.60 5.43
CA HIS A 55 6.28 3.20 5.78
C HIS A 55 7.00 2.26 4.80
N PHE A 56 7.57 1.20 5.35
CA PHE A 56 8.25 0.16 4.60
C PHE A 56 7.59 -1.18 4.89
N PHE A 57 7.48 -2.03 3.88
CA PHE A 57 6.89 -3.36 4.03
C PHE A 57 7.72 -4.37 3.26
N HIS A 58 7.99 -5.54 3.83
CA HIS A 58 8.39 -6.69 3.01
C HIS A 58 7.30 -6.95 1.97
N ARG A 59 7.68 -7.45 0.78
CA ARG A 59 6.73 -7.73 -0.29
C ARG A 59 5.54 -8.57 0.17
N GLU A 60 5.81 -9.67 0.89
CA GLU A 60 4.77 -10.56 1.43
C GLU A 60 3.89 -9.87 2.48
N CYS A 61 4.49 -9.07 3.38
CA CYS A 61 3.74 -8.32 4.39
C CYS A 61 2.85 -7.25 3.77
N LEU A 62 3.30 -6.60 2.68
CA LEU A 62 2.47 -5.64 1.95
C LEU A 62 1.30 -6.35 1.27
N GLU A 63 1.56 -7.49 0.61
CA GLU A 63 0.53 -8.28 -0.05
C GLU A 63 -0.60 -8.63 0.92
N GLU A 64 -0.25 -9.20 2.08
CA GLU A 64 -1.21 -9.53 3.15
C GLU A 64 -1.96 -8.28 3.65
N ALA A 65 -1.26 -7.19 3.91
CA ALA A 65 -1.87 -5.94 4.40
C ALA A 65 -2.78 -5.27 3.37
N MET A 66 -2.55 -5.46 2.07
CA MET A 66 -3.34 -4.87 0.99
C MET A 66 -4.58 -5.68 0.64
N MET A 67 -4.62 -6.99 0.90
CA MET A 67 -5.75 -7.87 0.55
C MET A 67 -7.13 -7.33 0.92
N PRO A 68 -7.36 -6.72 2.11
CA PRO A 68 -8.67 -6.17 2.48
C PRO A 68 -9.12 -4.98 1.62
N PHE A 69 -8.18 -4.27 1.01
CA PHE A 69 -8.43 -3.02 0.29
C PHE A 69 -8.46 -3.20 -1.23
N LEU A 70 -8.03 -4.35 -1.74
CA LEU A 70 -8.08 -4.67 -3.16
C LEU A 70 -9.49 -5.05 -3.60
N THR A 71 -9.88 -4.61 -4.80
CA THR A 71 -11.09 -5.10 -5.46
C THR A 71 -10.97 -6.58 -5.82
N GLU A 72 -12.10 -7.28 -6.00
CA GLU A 72 -12.10 -8.69 -6.41
C GLU A 72 -11.38 -8.92 -7.75
N ASP A 73 -11.52 -8.00 -8.71
CA ASP A 73 -10.77 -8.04 -9.97
C ASP A 73 -9.25 -7.92 -9.75
N SER A 74 -8.83 -6.99 -8.88
CA SER A 74 -7.42 -6.81 -8.54
C SER A 74 -6.85 -8.04 -7.81
N LYS A 75 -7.62 -8.67 -6.91
CA LYS A 75 -7.24 -9.93 -6.25
C LYS A 75 -7.08 -11.07 -7.26
N ALA A 76 -8.04 -11.23 -8.17
CA ALA A 76 -7.99 -12.27 -9.20
C ALA A 76 -6.79 -12.07 -10.14
N ARG A 77 -6.54 -10.82 -10.55
CA ARG A 77 -5.39 -10.45 -11.38
C ARG A 77 -4.07 -10.69 -10.66
N LEU A 78 -3.97 -10.30 -9.38
CA LEU A 78 -2.78 -10.55 -8.56
C LEU A 78 -2.48 -12.04 -8.44
N ALA A 79 -3.50 -12.87 -8.16
CA ALA A 79 -3.34 -14.31 -8.07
C ALA A 79 -2.86 -14.95 -9.38
N GLU A 80 -3.35 -14.47 -10.52
CA GLU A 80 -2.89 -14.92 -11.83
C GLU A 80 -1.45 -14.50 -12.12
N LEU A 81 -1.10 -13.23 -11.85
CA LEU A 81 0.26 -12.74 -12.02
C LEU A 81 1.26 -13.48 -11.11
N ALA A 82 0.90 -13.75 -9.86
CA ALA A 82 1.74 -14.50 -8.92
C ALA A 82 2.00 -15.94 -9.40
N ARG A 83 0.97 -16.62 -9.93
CA ARG A 83 1.15 -17.94 -10.57
C ARG A 83 2.09 -17.88 -11.76
N ARG A 84 1.95 -16.86 -12.61
CA ARG A 84 2.79 -16.65 -13.79
C ARG A 84 4.24 -16.35 -13.40
N GLU A 85 4.46 -15.48 -12.42
CA GLU A 85 5.78 -15.13 -11.90
C GLU A 85 6.50 -16.37 -11.36
N LYS A 86 5.82 -17.18 -10.53
CA LYS A 86 6.36 -18.44 -10.01
C LYS A 86 6.77 -19.41 -11.12
N ARG A 87 5.93 -19.55 -12.16
CA ARG A 87 6.23 -20.40 -13.31
C ARG A 87 7.47 -19.91 -14.07
N LEU A 88 7.56 -18.61 -14.34
CA LEU A 88 8.71 -18.02 -15.03
C LEU A 88 10.00 -18.19 -14.20
N LEU A 89 9.94 -17.98 -12.88
CA LEU A 89 11.07 -18.18 -11.99
C LEU A 89 11.56 -19.63 -12.01
N SER A 90 10.64 -20.61 -11.96
CA SER A 90 11.01 -22.03 -12.05
C SER A 90 11.65 -22.41 -13.39
N GLN A 91 11.21 -21.78 -14.50
CA GLN A 91 11.81 -22.00 -15.83
C GLN A 91 13.22 -21.44 -15.90
N LEU A 92 13.43 -20.20 -15.43
CA LEU A 92 14.75 -19.57 -15.35
C LEU A 92 15.73 -20.39 -14.51
N GLN A 93 15.29 -20.87 -13.33
CA GLN A 93 16.12 -21.73 -12.47
C GLN A 93 16.44 -23.10 -13.10
N ALA A 94 15.55 -23.64 -13.94
CA ALA A 94 15.81 -24.89 -14.65
C ALA A 94 16.83 -24.68 -15.78
N GLU A 95 16.75 -23.55 -16.48
CA GLU A 95 17.66 -23.18 -17.57
C GLU A 95 19.08 -22.89 -17.08
N GLU A 96 19.23 -22.25 -15.92
CA GLU A 96 20.54 -22.01 -15.29
C GLU A 96 21.32 -23.31 -15.02
N ARG A 97 20.62 -24.43 -14.80
CA ARG A 97 21.24 -25.74 -14.58
C ARG A 97 21.71 -26.42 -15.86
N VAL A 98 21.34 -25.90 -17.03
CA VAL A 98 21.65 -26.51 -18.34
C VAL A 98 22.64 -25.62 -19.09
N SER A 99 23.89 -26.06 -19.21
CA SER A 99 25.02 -25.32 -19.82
C SER A 99 24.87 -24.95 -21.31
N SER A 100 23.78 -25.36 -21.98
CA SER A 100 23.53 -25.08 -23.40
C SER A 100 22.28 -24.22 -23.63
N ALA A 101 21.94 -23.38 -22.66
CA ALA A 101 20.74 -22.57 -22.73
C ALA A 101 20.85 -21.51 -23.83
N ASN A 102 19.79 -21.38 -24.64
CA ASN A 102 19.71 -20.35 -25.66
C ASN A 102 19.57 -18.99 -24.97
N GLU A 103 20.63 -18.20 -24.99
CA GLU A 103 20.70 -16.87 -24.35
C GLU A 103 19.54 -15.95 -24.75
N ALA A 104 19.07 -16.02 -26.01
CA ALA A 104 17.94 -15.23 -26.47
C ALA A 104 16.62 -15.63 -25.79
N LEU A 105 16.42 -16.93 -25.54
CA LEU A 105 15.23 -17.42 -24.82
C LEU A 105 15.28 -17.05 -23.34
N ILE A 106 16.47 -17.09 -22.71
CA ILE A 106 16.65 -16.65 -21.32
C ILE A 106 16.31 -15.16 -21.21
N ALA A 107 16.90 -14.33 -22.07
CA ALA A 107 16.66 -12.88 -22.06
C ALA A 107 15.17 -12.55 -22.26
N GLU A 108 14.47 -13.27 -23.14
CA GLU A 108 13.02 -13.12 -23.31
C GLU A 108 12.26 -13.47 -22.03
N ARG A 109 12.60 -14.57 -21.36
CA ARG A 109 11.96 -14.98 -20.11
C ARG A 109 12.23 -14.02 -18.97
N GLU A 110 13.44 -13.51 -18.85
CA GLU A 110 13.82 -12.47 -17.87
C GLU A 110 13.01 -11.19 -18.09
N ALA A 111 12.85 -10.75 -19.35
CA ALA A 111 12.01 -9.61 -19.68
C ALA A 111 10.54 -9.85 -19.33
N GLN A 112 10.02 -11.06 -19.57
CA GLN A 112 8.66 -11.43 -19.15
C GLN A 112 8.51 -11.45 -17.63
N PHE A 113 9.51 -11.96 -16.91
CA PHE A 113 9.52 -11.99 -15.45
C PHE A 113 9.53 -10.56 -14.89
N ALA A 114 10.39 -9.69 -15.40
CA ALA A 114 10.46 -8.29 -15.01
C ALA A 114 9.12 -7.56 -15.26
N LYS A 115 8.47 -7.83 -16.40
CA LYS A 115 7.15 -7.26 -16.71
C LYS A 115 6.09 -7.71 -15.71
N VAL A 116 5.99 -9.01 -15.43
CA VAL A 116 5.01 -9.55 -14.47
C VAL A 116 5.27 -9.00 -13.07
N SER A 117 6.53 -8.93 -12.65
CA SER A 117 6.90 -8.35 -11.36
C SER A 117 6.50 -6.87 -11.28
N SER A 118 6.70 -6.10 -12.36
CA SER A 118 6.26 -4.71 -12.43
C SER A 118 4.73 -4.57 -12.35
N ASP A 119 3.99 -5.46 -13.00
CA ASP A 119 2.52 -5.47 -12.95
C ASP A 119 2.01 -5.76 -11.53
N ILE A 120 2.65 -6.69 -10.81
CA ILE A 120 2.37 -6.96 -9.38
C ILE A 120 2.67 -5.73 -8.53
N ASN A 121 3.84 -5.10 -8.74
CA ASN A 121 4.23 -3.91 -8.01
C ASN A 121 3.28 -2.73 -8.25
N ALA A 122 2.67 -2.62 -9.42
CA ALA A 122 1.65 -1.61 -9.70
C ALA A 122 0.35 -1.83 -8.92
N ILE A 123 -0.02 -3.08 -8.66
CA ILE A 123 -1.20 -3.43 -7.83
C ILE A 123 -0.92 -3.17 -6.35
N LEU A 124 0.22 -3.63 -5.84
CA LEU A 124 0.53 -3.58 -4.42
C LEU A 124 1.11 -2.22 -3.97
N GLY A 125 1.92 -1.59 -4.81
CA GLY A 125 2.73 -0.42 -4.45
C GLY A 125 2.06 0.93 -4.65
N ALA A 126 0.81 0.97 -5.15
CA ALA A 126 0.10 2.20 -5.43
C ALA A 126 -0.16 3.00 -4.14
N ASP A 127 -0.67 2.33 -3.11
CA ASP A 127 -1.10 2.95 -1.87
C ASP A 127 -0.42 2.30 -0.65
N CYS A 128 -0.32 3.07 0.43
CA CYS A 128 0.15 2.55 1.71
C CYS A 128 -1.07 2.12 2.54
N PRO A 129 -1.15 0.86 3.03
CA PRO A 129 -2.32 0.37 3.78
C PRO A 129 -2.54 1.09 5.13
N MET A 130 -1.54 1.81 5.63
CA MET A 130 -1.64 2.64 6.85
C MET A 130 -2.25 4.02 6.59
N LEU A 131 -2.40 4.42 5.33
CA LEU A 131 -2.99 5.69 4.92
C LEU A 131 -4.37 5.53 4.27
N ILE A 132 -4.86 4.30 4.18
CA ILE A 132 -6.24 4.04 3.75
C ILE A 132 -7.13 4.38 4.94
N ASP A 133 -8.20 5.14 4.70
CA ASP A 133 -9.15 5.58 5.72
C ASP A 133 -9.62 4.38 6.55
N LYS A 134 -9.10 4.30 7.76
CA LYS A 134 -9.66 3.46 8.82
C LYS A 134 -10.56 4.37 9.65
N PRO A 135 -11.79 3.96 9.97
CA PRO A 135 -12.64 4.74 10.85
C PRO A 135 -11.91 4.97 12.17
N PHE A 136 -12.04 6.19 12.72
CA PHE A 136 -11.36 6.59 13.96
C PHE A 136 -11.76 5.70 15.15
N PHE A 137 -12.95 5.13 15.09
CA PHE A 137 -13.47 4.15 16.03
C PHE A 137 -13.76 2.84 15.30
N THR A 138 -13.60 1.71 15.99
CA THR A 138 -14.34 0.51 15.61
C THR A 138 -15.84 0.74 15.82
N ASP A 139 -16.69 -0.08 15.18
CA ASP A 139 -18.13 0.02 15.39
C ASP A 139 -18.49 -0.13 16.89
N GLU A 140 -17.80 -1.02 17.61
CA GLU A 140 -18.01 -1.20 19.06
C GLU A 140 -17.50 -0.01 19.90
N GLU A 141 -16.39 0.62 19.51
CA GLU A 141 -15.90 1.83 20.18
C GLU A 141 -16.84 3.01 19.96
N TYR A 142 -17.34 3.17 18.74
CA TYR A 142 -18.30 4.20 18.38
C TYR A 142 -19.60 4.04 19.17
N GLU A 143 -20.13 2.80 19.24
CA GLU A 143 -21.35 2.52 20.01
C GLU A 143 -21.17 2.81 21.49
N ARG A 144 -20.05 2.40 22.11
CA ARG A 144 -19.76 2.69 23.52
C ARG A 144 -19.65 4.19 23.79
N ASP A 145 -18.95 4.94 22.94
CA ASP A 145 -18.81 6.39 23.11
C ASP A 145 -20.17 7.09 22.96
N ARG A 146 -20.96 6.69 21.95
CA ARG A 146 -22.34 7.18 21.75
C ARG A 146 -23.25 6.91 22.95
N GLU A 147 -23.18 5.71 23.54
CA GLU A 147 -23.95 5.34 24.74
C GLU A 147 -23.51 6.11 25.99
N SER A 148 -22.22 6.42 26.11
CA SER A 148 -21.69 7.23 27.21
C SER A 148 -22.27 8.65 27.21
N TRP A 149 -22.53 9.22 26.01
CA TRP A 149 -23.15 10.53 25.87
C TRP A 149 -24.66 10.50 26.13
N GLN A 150 -25.32 9.39 25.82
CA GLN A 150 -26.75 9.21 26.14
C GLN A 150 -26.98 9.05 27.65
N THR A 151 -26.10 8.32 28.33
CA THR A 151 -26.18 8.15 29.78
C THR A 151 -25.85 9.44 30.53
N SER A 152 -24.85 10.21 30.10
CA SER A 152 -24.52 11.51 30.72
C SER A 152 -25.66 12.53 30.59
N LEU A 153 -26.35 12.61 29.44
CA LEU A 153 -27.55 13.45 29.26
C LEU A 153 -28.72 13.04 30.18
N LEU A 154 -28.84 11.75 30.51
CA LEU A 154 -29.84 11.27 31.47
C LEU A 154 -29.46 11.64 32.91
N PHE A 155 -28.18 11.53 33.30
CA PHE A 155 -27.72 11.91 34.63
C PHE A 155 -27.75 13.42 34.89
N GLU A 156 -27.54 14.27 33.89
CA GLU A 156 -27.69 15.74 34.02
C GLU A 156 -29.15 16.18 34.19
N ASN A 157 -30.10 15.47 33.58
CA ASN A 157 -31.52 15.73 33.81
C ASN A 157 -31.99 15.27 35.21
N PHE A 158 -31.36 14.26 35.81
CA PHE A 158 -31.65 13.83 37.19
C PHE A 158 -30.99 14.69 38.27
N ARG A 159 -29.97 15.49 37.94
CA ARG A 159 -29.27 16.38 38.88
C ARG A 159 -29.91 17.77 39.02
N ASN A 160 -30.86 18.09 38.13
CA ASN A 160 -31.59 19.37 38.08
C ASN A 160 -33.05 19.27 38.57
N VAL A 161 -33.40 18.18 39.26
CA VAL A 161 -34.68 18.00 39.99
C VAL A 161 -34.39 17.87 41.47
#